data_AF-B6SNB6-F1
#
_entry.id   AF-B6SNB6-F1
#
_cell.length_a   1.000
_cell.length_b   1.000
_cell.length_c   1.000
_cell.angle_alpha   90.00
_cell.angle_beta   90.00
_cell.angle_gamma   90.00
#
_symmetry.space_group_name_H-M   'P 1'
#
loop_
_entity.id
_entity.type
_entity.pdbx_description
1 polymer ?
#
loop_
_entity_poly.entity_id
_entity_poly.type
_entity_poly.pdbx_seq_one_letter_code
_entity_poly.pdbx_strand_id
1 'polypeptide(L)'
;MASLFKDPSKLSAYRDRRFKGTQEEYEAALLASTTLYIGNMSFYTTEEQAYELFSRAGEIKKIIMGLDKNSKTPCGFCFVLYYSREDAEDAVKYISGTMLDDRPIRVDFDWGFEEGRQWGRGRSGGQVRDEYRTDYDPGRGGYGKMVLRELEAQRELVDYGGSFQPNAPPPYERSERKRGHGDSHRNDRGDYQRKRYRNDDRSAPEESKRAPDSDPAEKNPRFREKGDSDEEEDDYDGKRRR
;
A
#
# COMPACT_ATOMS: atom_id res chain seq x y z
N MET A 1 25.84 -4.18 -16.80
CA MET A 1 24.45 -3.89 -16.36
C MET A 1 24.56 -3.04 -15.11
N ALA A 2 24.00 -1.82 -15.09
CA ALA A 2 24.34 -0.79 -14.11
C ALA A 2 24.17 -1.26 -12.65
N SER A 3 25.27 -1.62 -12.00
CA SER A 3 25.32 -1.75 -10.55
C SER A 3 25.19 -0.35 -9.99
N LEU A 4 24.00 -0.03 -9.49
CA LEU A 4 23.69 1.21 -8.79
C LEU A 4 24.53 1.19 -7.50
N PHE A 5 25.76 1.71 -7.55
CA PHE A 5 26.55 1.92 -6.35
C PHE A 5 25.74 2.84 -5.43
N LYS A 6 25.17 2.27 -4.36
CA LYS A 6 24.56 3.05 -3.30
C LYS A 6 25.70 3.84 -2.68
N ASP A 7 25.68 5.16 -2.86
CA ASP A 7 26.68 6.05 -2.28
C ASP A 7 26.79 5.74 -0.78
N PRO A 8 27.93 5.26 -0.27
CA PRO A 8 28.06 4.87 1.14
C PRO A 8 27.87 6.08 2.08
N SER A 9 27.99 7.30 1.55
CA SER A 9 27.70 8.53 2.28
C SER A 9 26.21 8.78 2.52
N LYS A 10 25.31 8.15 1.77
CA LYS A 10 23.86 8.34 1.92
C LYS A 10 23.29 7.35 2.93
N LEU A 11 22.98 7.86 4.13
CA LEU A 11 22.31 7.11 5.20
C LEU A 11 20.96 6.52 4.77
N SER A 12 20.22 7.25 3.93
CA SER A 12 18.95 6.80 3.39
C SER A 12 18.92 6.87 1.87
N ALA A 13 18.35 5.83 1.25
CA ALA A 13 18.09 5.85 -0.19
C ALA A 13 16.84 6.65 -0.58
N TYR A 14 16.02 7.07 0.40
CA TYR A 14 14.72 7.70 0.16
C TYR A 14 14.62 9.02 0.91
N ARG A 15 14.30 10.09 0.19
CA ARG A 15 13.96 11.38 0.79
C ARG A 15 12.46 11.48 1.01
N ASP A 16 12.03 11.71 2.26
CA ASP A 16 10.62 12.00 2.53
C ASP A 16 10.24 13.37 1.92
N ARG A 17 9.39 13.36 0.88
CA ARG A 17 8.88 14.56 0.22
C ARG A 17 8.05 15.49 1.11
N ARG A 18 7.58 15.01 2.28
CA ARG A 18 6.81 15.81 3.24
C ARG A 18 7.68 16.51 4.30
N PHE A 19 8.98 16.24 4.33
CA PHE A 19 9.90 17.00 5.18
C PHE A 19 9.91 18.47 4.73
N LYS A 20 9.70 19.39 5.66
CA LYS A 20 9.51 20.83 5.37
C LYS A 20 10.83 21.62 5.29
N GLY A 21 11.92 21.07 5.79
CA GLY A 21 13.22 21.73 5.86
C GLY A 21 14.06 21.64 4.57
N THR A 22 15.23 22.26 4.62
CA THR A 22 16.25 22.20 3.56
C THR A 22 16.83 20.79 3.41
N GLN A 23 17.61 20.56 2.35
CA GLN A 23 18.30 19.28 2.18
C GLN A 23 19.34 19.05 3.28
N GLU A 24 20.05 20.10 3.70
CA GLU A 24 21.04 20.05 4.77
C GLU A 24 20.38 19.71 6.12
N GLU A 25 19.23 20.33 6.41
CA GLU A 25 18.45 20.01 7.62
C GLU A 25 17.94 18.56 7.62
N TYR A 26 17.54 18.04 6.45
CA TYR A 26 17.14 16.64 6.30
C TYR A 26 18.29 15.68 6.58
N GLU A 27 19.47 15.96 6.02
CA GLU A 27 20.67 15.14 6.21
C GLU A 27 21.17 15.19 7.66
N ALA A 28 21.14 16.37 8.29
CA ALA A 28 21.46 16.54 9.70
C ALA A 28 20.46 15.77 10.60
N ALA A 29 19.16 15.81 10.28
CA ALA A 29 18.16 15.03 11.00
C ALA A 29 18.40 13.52 10.85
N LEU A 30 18.74 13.04 9.65
CA LEU A 30 19.09 11.63 9.45
C LEU A 30 20.34 11.20 10.23
N LEU A 31 21.34 12.08 10.34
CA LEU A 31 22.57 11.81 11.11
C LEU A 31 22.31 11.71 12.61
N ALA A 32 21.39 12.52 13.15
CA ALA A 32 21.08 12.54 14.59
C ALA A 32 19.96 11.57 15.01
N SER A 33 19.18 11.03 14.06
CA SER A 33 17.98 10.26 14.36
C SER A 33 18.27 8.87 14.95
N THR A 34 17.43 8.44 15.89
CA THR A 34 17.37 7.03 16.36
C THR A 34 16.14 6.29 15.80
N THR A 35 15.47 6.89 14.81
CA THR A 35 14.27 6.35 14.17
C THR A 35 14.64 5.66 12.86
N LEU A 36 14.18 4.44 12.68
CA LEU A 36 14.32 3.68 11.44
C LEU A 36 12.95 3.49 10.78
N TYR A 37 12.93 3.56 9.45
CA TYR A 37 11.84 3.09 8.62
C TYR A 37 12.10 1.64 8.20
N ILE A 38 11.12 0.78 8.42
CA ILE A 38 11.17 -0.63 8.05
C ILE A 38 10.18 -0.86 6.92
N GLY A 39 10.70 -1.21 5.76
CA GLY A 39 9.93 -1.50 4.56
C GLY A 39 9.93 -2.99 4.21
N ASN A 40 9.06 -3.33 3.27
CA ASN A 40 8.91 -4.67 2.69
C ASN A 40 8.41 -5.78 3.64
N MET A 41 7.80 -5.43 4.78
CA MET A 41 7.13 -6.37 5.68
C MET A 41 5.90 -7.05 5.06
N SER A 42 5.42 -8.14 5.64
CA SER A 42 4.10 -8.69 5.29
C SER A 42 3.00 -7.78 5.82
N PHE A 43 1.80 -7.82 5.23
CA PHE A 43 0.61 -7.21 5.83
C PHE A 43 0.16 -7.96 7.10
N TYR A 44 0.62 -9.20 7.27
CA TYR A 44 0.33 -10.05 8.41
C TYR A 44 1.42 -9.98 9.51
N THR A 45 2.53 -9.29 9.26
CA THR A 45 3.59 -9.10 10.27
C THR A 45 3.04 -8.29 11.44
N THR A 46 3.13 -8.87 12.64
CA THR A 46 2.66 -8.29 13.90
C THR A 46 3.70 -7.34 14.52
N GLU A 47 3.26 -6.50 15.46
CA GLU A 47 4.18 -5.62 16.20
C GLU A 47 5.13 -6.44 17.08
N GLU A 48 4.65 -7.56 17.63
CA GLU A 48 5.41 -8.48 18.47
C GLU A 48 6.57 -9.14 17.69
N GLN A 49 6.31 -9.59 16.46
CA GLN A 49 7.36 -10.14 15.59
C GLN A 49 8.41 -9.09 15.21
N ALA A 50 7.99 -7.85 14.95
CA ALA A 50 8.92 -6.75 14.73
C ALA A 50 9.74 -6.48 16.01
N TYR A 51 9.10 -6.45 17.18
CA TYR A 51 9.78 -6.26 18.46
C TYR A 51 10.85 -7.33 18.70
N GLU A 52 10.53 -8.61 18.50
CA GLU A 52 11.46 -9.71 18.69
C GLU A 52 12.71 -9.59 17.79
N LEU A 53 12.52 -9.26 16.51
CA LEU A 53 13.64 -9.11 15.58
C LEU A 53 14.49 -7.90 15.90
N PHE A 54 13.87 -6.72 16.10
CA PHE A 54 14.59 -5.46 16.29
C PHE A 54 15.21 -5.33 17.68
N SER A 55 14.71 -6.06 18.69
CA SER A 55 15.35 -6.14 20.01
C SER A 55 16.75 -6.77 19.96
N ARG A 56 17.11 -7.47 18.88
CA ARG A 56 18.45 -8.07 18.71
C ARG A 56 19.55 -7.04 18.47
N ALA A 57 19.20 -5.85 17.99
CA ALA A 57 20.16 -4.77 17.78
C ALA A 57 20.31 -3.85 19.00
N GLY A 58 19.29 -3.76 19.87
CA GLY A 58 19.34 -2.90 21.05
C GLY A 58 17.97 -2.64 21.67
N GLU A 59 17.92 -1.69 22.62
CA GLU A 59 16.70 -1.40 23.39
C GLU A 59 15.74 -0.50 22.59
N ILE A 60 14.55 -1.04 22.32
CA ILE A 60 13.51 -0.33 21.58
C ILE A 60 12.75 0.62 22.50
N LYS A 61 12.71 1.90 22.13
CA LYS A 61 11.90 2.93 22.77
C LYS A 61 10.43 2.84 22.40
N LYS A 62 10.14 2.63 21.11
CA LYS A 62 8.76 2.55 20.59
C LYS A 62 8.73 1.92 19.20
N ILE A 63 7.69 1.14 18.92
CA ILE A 63 7.33 0.70 17.56
C ILE A 63 6.04 1.41 17.14
N ILE A 64 5.97 1.80 15.86
CA ILE A 64 4.79 2.44 15.28
C ILE A 64 4.47 1.74 13.97
N MET A 65 3.42 0.94 13.98
CA MET A 65 2.98 0.22 12.79
C MET A 65 2.45 1.18 11.71
N GLY A 66 2.84 0.92 10.47
CA GLY A 66 2.37 1.65 9.30
C GLY A 66 1.02 1.10 8.85
N LEU A 67 0.00 1.96 8.84
CA LEU A 67 -1.40 1.59 8.63
C LEU A 67 -1.95 2.16 7.32
N ASP A 68 -2.85 1.42 6.69
CA ASP A 68 -3.69 1.93 5.62
C ASP A 68 -4.59 3.05 6.17
N LYS A 69 -4.61 4.19 5.48
CA LYS A 69 -5.35 5.38 5.93
C LYS A 69 -6.87 5.13 6.03
N ASN A 70 -7.41 4.23 5.22
CA ASN A 70 -8.84 3.95 5.10
C ASN A 70 -9.24 2.77 5.99
N SER A 71 -8.62 1.60 5.81
CA SER A 71 -8.99 0.38 6.56
C SER A 71 -8.41 0.29 7.96
N LYS A 72 -7.41 1.12 8.29
CA LYS A 72 -6.70 1.12 9.58
C LYS A 72 -5.97 -0.19 9.89
N THR A 73 -5.68 -0.99 8.86
CA THR A 73 -4.92 -2.24 8.98
C THR A 73 -3.45 -2.04 8.60
N PRO A 74 -2.51 -2.89 9.07
CA PRO A 74 -1.11 -2.82 8.65
C PRO A 74 -0.95 -2.86 7.13
N CYS A 75 -0.08 -1.99 6.59
CA CYS A 75 0.19 -1.90 5.15
C CYS A 75 1.67 -2.14 4.81
N GLY A 76 2.33 -2.98 5.60
CA GLY A 76 3.65 -3.53 5.27
C GLY A 76 4.82 -2.55 5.41
N PHE A 77 4.73 -1.64 6.38
CA PHE A 77 5.87 -0.90 6.91
C PHE A 77 5.67 -0.58 8.38
N CYS A 78 6.72 -0.20 9.09
CA CYS A 78 6.64 0.38 10.43
C CYS A 78 7.80 1.34 10.67
N PHE A 79 7.77 2.01 11.83
CA PHE A 79 8.90 2.74 12.39
C PHE A 79 9.34 2.07 13.69
N VAL A 80 10.65 1.95 13.87
CA VAL A 80 11.26 1.50 15.13
C VAL A 80 12.13 2.64 15.65
N LEU A 81 11.89 3.04 16.88
CA LEU A 81 12.65 4.07 17.57
C LEU A 81 13.52 3.39 18.64
N TYR A 82 14.83 3.61 18.57
CA TYR A 82 15.77 3.18 19.60
C TYR A 82 16.05 4.28 20.62
N TYR A 83 16.56 3.90 21.79
CA TYR A 83 17.10 4.85 22.76
C TYR A 83 18.47 5.39 22.35
N SER A 84 19.31 4.53 21.78
CA SER A 84 20.68 4.84 21.33
C SER A 84 20.75 4.96 19.80
N ARG A 85 21.71 5.77 19.32
CA ARG A 85 22.02 5.89 17.89
C ARG A 85 22.79 4.66 17.39
N GLU A 86 23.68 4.14 18.23
CA GLU A 86 24.48 2.95 17.98
C GLU A 86 23.59 1.72 17.70
N ASP A 87 22.55 1.51 18.50
CA ASP A 87 21.57 0.42 18.30
C ASP A 87 20.85 0.54 16.93
N ALA A 88 20.52 1.77 16.51
CA ALA A 88 19.89 2.02 15.23
C ALA A 88 20.85 1.76 14.04
N GLU A 89 22.13 2.09 14.21
CA GLU A 89 23.19 1.79 13.23
C GLU A 89 23.40 0.28 13.09
N ASP A 90 23.44 -0.45 14.19
CA ASP A 90 23.55 -1.90 14.19
C ASP A 90 22.33 -2.57 13.53
N ALA A 91 21.12 -2.08 13.77
CA ALA A 91 19.93 -2.57 13.07
C ALA A 91 20.02 -2.35 11.55
N VAL A 92 20.45 -1.17 11.09
CA VAL A 92 20.65 -0.91 9.65
C VAL A 92 21.74 -1.82 9.06
N LYS A 93 22.81 -2.08 9.81
CA LYS A 93 23.95 -2.87 9.35
C LYS A 93 23.68 -4.38 9.31
N TYR A 94 23.04 -4.92 10.34
CA TYR A 94 22.93 -6.37 10.55
C TYR A 94 21.51 -6.93 10.32
N ILE A 95 20.46 -6.12 10.51
CA ILE A 95 19.06 -6.57 10.32
C ILE A 95 18.54 -6.21 8.92
N SER A 96 19.04 -5.15 8.29
CA SER A 96 18.63 -4.83 6.91
C SER A 96 18.97 -5.97 5.95
N GLY A 97 17.97 -6.43 5.19
CA GLY A 97 18.10 -7.53 4.23
C GLY A 97 17.85 -8.92 4.83
N THR A 98 17.66 -9.06 6.14
CA THR A 98 17.25 -10.34 6.74
C THR A 98 15.80 -10.65 6.44
N MET A 99 15.39 -11.90 6.72
CA MET A 99 14.02 -12.36 6.50
C MET A 99 13.13 -12.08 7.71
N LEU A 100 11.93 -11.55 7.46
CA LEU A 100 10.83 -11.47 8.42
C LEU A 100 9.55 -11.91 7.71
N ASP A 101 8.89 -12.94 8.22
CA ASP A 101 7.74 -13.62 7.56
C ASP A 101 8.03 -13.98 6.09
N ASP A 102 9.17 -14.62 5.85
CA ASP A 102 9.66 -15.02 4.52
C ASP A 102 9.87 -13.86 3.52
N ARG A 103 10.10 -12.64 4.03
CA ARG A 103 10.37 -11.46 3.19
C ARG A 103 11.67 -10.77 3.58
N PRO A 104 12.53 -10.41 2.60
CA PRO A 104 13.70 -9.60 2.88
C PRO A 104 13.26 -8.18 3.25
N ILE A 105 13.41 -7.81 4.51
CA ILE A 105 13.04 -6.48 4.98
C ILE A 105 14.11 -5.46 4.63
N ARG A 106 13.68 -4.21 4.47
CA ARG A 106 14.57 -3.09 4.21
C ARG A 106 14.52 -2.13 5.39
N VAL A 107 15.66 -1.91 6.03
CA VAL A 107 15.79 -0.94 7.12
C VAL A 107 16.52 0.28 6.60
N ASP A 108 16.02 1.47 6.95
CA ASP A 108 16.55 2.74 6.47
C ASP A 108 16.46 3.79 7.57
N PHE A 109 17.43 4.71 7.64
CA PHE A 109 17.31 5.85 8.53
C PHE A 109 16.12 6.71 8.14
N ASP A 110 15.40 7.17 9.16
CA ASP A 110 14.29 8.10 9.04
C ASP A 110 14.58 9.37 9.84
N TRP A 111 14.10 10.52 9.39
CA TRP A 111 14.44 11.82 9.98
C TRP A 111 13.72 12.10 11.31
N GLY A 112 12.88 11.18 11.77
CA GLY A 112 12.16 11.28 13.03
C GLY A 112 10.65 11.07 12.84
N PHE A 113 10.03 10.36 13.77
CA PHE A 113 8.58 10.13 13.69
C PHE A 113 7.81 11.41 14.04
N GLU A 114 6.83 11.74 13.20
CA GLU A 114 5.81 12.75 13.47
C GLU A 114 4.42 12.12 13.31
N GLU A 115 3.46 12.62 14.11
CA GLU A 115 2.08 12.16 14.05
C GLU A 115 1.50 12.35 12.64
N GLY A 116 0.82 11.32 12.14
CA GLY A 116 0.29 11.26 10.79
C GLY A 116 1.24 10.58 9.79
N ARG A 117 2.50 10.32 10.12
CA ARG A 117 3.43 9.57 9.26
C ARG A 117 3.19 8.05 9.28
N GLN A 118 2.44 7.54 10.25
CA GLN A 118 2.01 6.13 10.28
C GLN A 118 1.03 5.78 9.15
N TRP A 119 0.38 6.76 8.53
CA TRP A 119 -0.59 6.51 7.46
C TRP A 119 0.09 6.31 6.11
N GLY A 120 -0.32 5.25 5.41
CA GLY A 120 -0.05 5.06 4.00
C GLY A 120 -0.45 6.27 3.16
N ARG A 121 0.36 6.55 2.13
CA ARG A 121 0.25 7.76 1.29
C ARG A 121 -0.22 7.46 -0.13
N GLY A 122 -0.59 6.21 -0.40
CA GLY A 122 -1.26 5.77 -1.63
C GLY A 122 -2.66 6.37 -1.73
N ARG A 123 -3.19 6.42 -2.96
CA ARG A 123 -4.53 6.94 -3.22
C ARG A 123 -5.62 6.05 -2.63
N SER A 124 -5.38 4.74 -2.57
CA SER A 124 -6.28 3.73 -1.99
C SER A 124 -6.18 3.62 -0.48
N GLY A 125 -5.25 4.33 0.17
CA GLY A 125 -4.99 4.27 1.61
C GLY A 125 -3.64 3.64 2.01
N GLY A 126 -3.14 2.67 1.24
CA GLY A 126 -1.93 1.90 1.55
C GLY A 126 -0.62 2.62 1.18
N GLN A 127 0.48 1.88 0.99
CA GLN A 127 1.73 2.49 0.51
C GLN A 127 1.65 2.86 -0.96
N VAL A 128 2.31 3.96 -1.36
CA VAL A 128 2.34 4.41 -2.77
C VAL A 128 2.87 3.31 -3.70
N ARG A 129 3.84 2.49 -3.26
CA ARG A 129 4.37 1.39 -4.09
C ARG A 129 3.35 0.30 -4.40
N ASP A 130 2.40 0.05 -3.50
CA ASP A 130 1.39 -0.99 -3.65
C ASP A 130 0.29 -0.58 -4.65
N GLU A 131 0.27 0.69 -5.06
CA GLU A 131 -0.58 1.18 -6.16
C GLU A 131 -0.08 0.71 -7.53
N TYR A 132 1.24 0.79 -7.75
CA TYR A 132 1.90 0.60 -9.04
C TYR A 132 2.50 -0.79 -9.24
N ARG A 133 2.49 -1.64 -8.20
CA ARG A 133 3.03 -2.99 -8.27
C ARG A 133 2.21 -3.86 -9.21
N THR A 134 2.87 -4.56 -10.14
CA THR A 134 2.20 -5.38 -11.16
C THR A 134 2.21 -6.87 -10.82
N ASP A 135 3.19 -7.32 -10.06
CA ASP A 135 3.29 -8.71 -9.60
C ASP A 135 2.18 -9.06 -8.60
N TYR A 136 1.91 -10.35 -8.47
CA TYR A 136 1.04 -10.88 -7.42
C TYR A 136 1.88 -11.19 -6.18
N ASP A 137 1.52 -10.61 -5.04
CA ASP A 137 2.20 -10.87 -3.75
C ASP A 137 1.15 -11.14 -2.67
N PRO A 138 1.01 -12.40 -2.21
CA PRO A 138 0.00 -12.76 -1.22
C PRO A 138 0.24 -12.09 0.15
N GLY A 139 1.49 -11.78 0.50
CA GLY A 139 1.84 -11.04 1.72
C GLY A 139 1.53 -9.55 1.63
N ARG A 140 1.06 -9.06 0.47
CA ARG A 140 0.69 -7.67 0.17
C ARG A 140 -0.75 -7.52 -0.33
N GLY A 141 -1.61 -8.51 -0.07
CA GLY A 141 -3.01 -8.49 -0.47
C GLY A 141 -3.28 -8.85 -1.95
N GLY A 142 -2.30 -9.41 -2.67
CA GLY A 142 -2.44 -9.88 -4.05
C GLY A 142 -1.80 -8.96 -5.08
N TYR A 143 -2.54 -8.60 -6.13
CA TYR A 143 -2.07 -7.64 -7.14
C TYR A 143 -2.05 -6.21 -6.58
N GLY A 144 -1.22 -5.33 -7.16
CA GLY A 144 -1.28 -3.90 -6.85
C GLY A 144 -2.61 -3.28 -7.27
N LYS A 145 -2.97 -2.16 -6.66
CA LYS A 145 -4.33 -1.60 -6.74
C LYS A 145 -4.78 -1.22 -8.15
N MET A 146 -3.86 -0.77 -9.01
CA MET A 146 -4.21 -0.47 -10.40
C MET A 146 -4.50 -1.75 -11.21
N VAL A 147 -3.66 -2.78 -11.06
CA VAL A 147 -3.87 -4.08 -11.72
C VAL A 147 -5.13 -4.75 -11.20
N LEU A 148 -5.38 -4.70 -9.89
CA LEU A 148 -6.61 -5.23 -9.30
C LEU A 148 -7.85 -4.58 -9.90
N ARG A 149 -7.87 -3.23 -10.01
CA ARG A 149 -8.97 -2.49 -10.63
C ARG A 149 -9.17 -2.86 -12.10
N GLU A 150 -8.07 -3.04 -12.84
CA GLU A 150 -8.13 -3.45 -14.24
C GLU A 150 -8.72 -4.86 -14.39
N LEU A 151 -8.30 -5.80 -13.56
CA LEU A 151 -8.82 -7.17 -13.53
C LEU A 151 -10.30 -7.21 -13.13
N GLU A 152 -10.71 -6.40 -12.15
CA GLU A 152 -12.10 -6.24 -11.73
C GLU A 152 -12.96 -5.72 -12.90
N ALA A 153 -12.51 -4.68 -13.59
CA ALA A 153 -13.21 -4.12 -14.76
C ALA A 153 -13.28 -5.12 -15.94
N GLN A 154 -12.22 -5.89 -16.19
CA GLN A 154 -12.22 -6.94 -17.21
C GLN A 154 -13.21 -8.05 -16.86
N ARG A 155 -13.27 -8.44 -15.58
CA ARG A 155 -14.23 -9.46 -15.10
C ARG A 155 -15.67 -8.99 -15.25
N GLU A 156 -15.98 -7.75 -14.88
CA GLU A 156 -17.32 -7.18 -15.05
C GLU A 156 -17.75 -7.17 -16.52
N LEU A 157 -16.84 -6.86 -17.45
CA LEU A 157 -17.14 -6.92 -18.89
C LEU A 157 -17.47 -8.33 -19.38
N VAL A 158 -16.78 -9.34 -18.87
CA VAL A 158 -17.05 -10.76 -19.20
C VAL A 158 -18.39 -11.20 -18.62
N ASP A 159 -18.67 -10.86 -17.36
CA ASP A 159 -19.89 -11.26 -16.67
C ASP A 159 -21.15 -10.60 -17.29
N TYR A 160 -21.04 -9.37 -17.82
CA TYR A 160 -22.14 -8.67 -18.50
C TYR A 160 -22.19 -8.88 -20.03
N GLY A 161 -21.44 -9.85 -20.57
CA GLY A 161 -21.52 -10.24 -21.99
C GLY A 161 -21.04 -9.17 -22.98
N GLY A 162 -20.19 -8.24 -22.53
CA GLY A 162 -19.63 -7.18 -23.36
C GLY A 162 -18.38 -7.64 -24.12
N SER A 163 -18.36 -7.52 -25.45
CA SER A 163 -17.17 -7.74 -26.26
C SER A 163 -16.09 -6.69 -25.94
N PHE A 164 -14.93 -7.11 -25.41
CA PHE A 164 -13.77 -6.25 -25.17
C PHE A 164 -13.25 -5.64 -26.49
N GLN A 165 -13.28 -4.30 -26.59
CA GLN A 165 -12.54 -3.57 -27.63
C GLN A 165 -11.24 -3.02 -27.02
N PRO A 166 -10.05 -3.54 -27.38
CA PRO A 166 -8.77 -3.18 -26.74
C PRO A 166 -8.33 -1.72 -26.91
N ASN A 167 -9.02 -0.93 -27.73
CA ASN A 167 -8.51 0.34 -28.26
C ASN A 167 -9.38 1.55 -27.96
N ALA A 168 -10.30 1.49 -26.98
CA ALA A 168 -10.98 2.70 -26.53
C ALA A 168 -10.06 3.49 -25.58
N PRO A 169 -9.50 4.65 -25.96
CA PRO A 169 -8.80 5.50 -25.01
C PRO A 169 -9.77 5.90 -23.90
N PRO A 170 -9.29 6.12 -22.66
CA PRO A 170 -10.15 6.64 -21.60
C PRO A 170 -10.80 7.94 -22.09
N PRO A 171 -12.05 8.23 -21.72
CA PRO A 171 -12.67 9.50 -22.06
C PRO A 171 -11.85 10.57 -21.36
N TYR A 172 -10.95 11.21 -22.10
CA TYR A 172 -10.39 12.48 -21.69
C TYR A 172 -11.59 13.42 -21.60
N GLU A 173 -11.81 14.02 -20.43
CA GLU A 173 -12.70 15.16 -20.29
C GLU A 173 -12.21 16.24 -21.25
N ARG A 174 -12.77 16.24 -22.47
CA ARG A 174 -12.58 17.29 -23.45
C ARG A 174 -13.37 18.47 -22.96
N SER A 175 -12.78 19.23 -22.05
CA SER A 175 -13.24 20.59 -21.77
C SER A 175 -13.23 21.36 -23.09
N GLU A 176 -14.42 21.61 -23.62
CA GLU A 176 -14.64 22.47 -24.78
C GLU A 176 -14.13 23.87 -24.46
N ARG A 177 -12.86 24.12 -24.76
CA ARG A 177 -12.36 25.48 -24.89
C ARG A 177 -12.91 26.05 -26.20
N LYS A 178 -14.08 26.67 -26.12
CA LYS A 178 -14.59 27.64 -27.11
C LYS A 178 -13.48 28.68 -27.36
N ARG A 179 -12.85 28.61 -28.53
CA ARG A 179 -11.99 29.66 -29.05
C ARG A 179 -12.89 30.80 -29.53
N GLY A 180 -13.11 31.79 -28.67
CA GLY A 180 -13.66 33.09 -29.05
C GLY A 180 -12.52 34.02 -29.44
N HIS A 181 -12.53 34.47 -30.69
CA HIS A 181 -11.74 35.59 -31.19
C HIS A 181 -12.20 36.88 -30.48
N GLY A 182 -11.28 37.70 -29.97
CA GLY A 182 -11.64 38.96 -29.33
C GLY A 182 -10.43 39.78 -28.91
N ASP A 183 -10.10 40.74 -29.76
CA ASP A 183 -9.36 41.98 -29.58
C ASP A 183 -8.71 42.33 -28.22
N SER A 184 -7.41 42.59 -28.32
CA SER A 184 -6.74 43.87 -28.01
C SER A 184 -6.58 44.35 -26.55
N HIS A 185 -5.34 44.80 -26.32
CA HIS A 185 -4.90 45.87 -25.42
C HIS A 185 -4.79 45.66 -23.90
N ARG A 186 -3.51 45.70 -23.49
CA ARG A 186 -2.92 46.58 -22.45
C ARG A 186 -3.09 46.19 -20.97
N ASN A 187 -1.91 45.96 -20.40
CA ASN A 187 -1.38 46.57 -19.17
C ASN A 187 -1.86 46.07 -17.80
N ASP A 188 -0.83 45.61 -17.08
CA ASP A 188 -0.42 46.13 -15.76
C ASP A 188 -1.18 45.63 -14.51
N ARG A 189 -0.38 44.94 -13.69
CA ARG A 189 -0.38 44.89 -12.21
C ARG A 189 -1.61 44.38 -11.45
N GLY A 190 -1.29 43.41 -10.59
CA GLY A 190 -1.51 43.62 -9.16
C GLY A 190 -2.79 43.00 -8.59
N ASP A 191 -2.55 41.88 -7.89
CA ASP A 191 -2.89 41.76 -6.47
C ASP A 191 -4.32 41.36 -6.00
N TYR A 192 -4.28 40.47 -5.00
CA TYR A 192 -5.25 40.13 -3.95
C TYR A 192 -6.59 39.43 -4.25
N GLN A 193 -6.64 38.18 -3.76
CA GLN A 193 -7.68 37.59 -2.90
C GLN A 193 -9.15 38.04 -3.05
N ARG A 194 -10.06 37.11 -3.40
CA ARG A 194 -11.16 36.69 -2.50
C ARG A 194 -12.06 35.60 -3.08
N LYS A 195 -12.40 34.67 -2.19
CA LYS A 195 -13.50 33.69 -2.21
C LYS A 195 -14.80 34.21 -2.84
N ARG A 196 -15.49 33.35 -3.62
CA ARG A 196 -16.95 33.35 -3.72
C ARG A 196 -17.50 31.92 -3.86
N TYR A 197 -18.24 31.49 -2.83
CA TYR A 197 -19.30 30.50 -2.93
C TYR A 197 -20.45 31.09 -3.76
N ARG A 198 -21.12 30.29 -4.58
CA ARG A 198 -22.57 30.46 -4.79
C ARG A 198 -23.20 29.18 -5.37
N ASN A 199 -24.31 28.83 -4.74
CA ASN A 199 -25.31 27.84 -5.14
C ASN A 199 -25.91 28.20 -6.51
N ASP A 200 -26.56 27.24 -7.17
CA ASP A 200 -28.01 27.32 -7.40
C ASP A 200 -28.50 26.09 -8.21
N ASP A 201 -29.50 25.44 -7.62
CA ASP A 201 -30.65 24.71 -8.17
C ASP A 201 -30.63 24.16 -9.60
N ARG A 202 -31.07 22.89 -9.73
CA ARG A 202 -32.25 22.52 -10.54
C ARG A 202 -32.65 21.04 -10.46
N SER A 203 -33.85 20.83 -9.88
CA SER A 203 -34.95 19.93 -10.30
C SER A 203 -34.76 18.39 -10.33
N ALA A 204 -35.51 17.72 -9.45
CA ALA A 204 -35.84 16.29 -9.47
C ALA A 204 -37.09 16.00 -10.33
N PRO A 205 -37.31 14.74 -10.73
CA PRO A 205 -38.66 14.16 -10.79
C PRO A 205 -38.81 12.83 -10.01
N GLU A 206 -40.07 12.57 -9.67
CA GLU A 206 -40.62 11.55 -8.76
C GLU A 206 -40.56 10.08 -9.22
N GLU A 207 -40.46 9.22 -8.19
CA GLU A 207 -41.26 8.02 -7.89
C GLU A 207 -41.49 6.93 -8.96
N SER A 208 -40.83 5.77 -8.77
CA SER A 208 -41.51 4.47 -8.99
C SER A 208 -40.93 3.39 -8.07
N LYS A 209 -41.82 2.75 -7.31
CA LYS A 209 -41.56 1.71 -6.30
C LYS A 209 -41.36 0.36 -6.96
N ARG A 210 -40.29 -0.38 -6.62
CA ARG A 210 -40.26 -1.86 -6.63
C ARG A 210 -39.48 -2.38 -5.43
N ALA A 211 -40.07 -3.41 -4.83
CA ALA A 211 -39.73 -4.05 -3.56
C ALA A 211 -38.48 -4.96 -3.65
N PRO A 212 -37.98 -5.51 -2.53
CA PRO A 212 -36.70 -6.21 -2.47
C PRO A 212 -36.88 -7.71 -2.75
N ASP A 213 -36.21 -8.22 -3.77
CA ASP A 213 -36.05 -9.67 -3.95
C ASP A 213 -34.67 -10.10 -3.40
N SER A 214 -34.76 -10.95 -2.39
CA SER A 214 -33.70 -11.77 -1.83
C SER A 214 -33.29 -12.86 -2.81
N ASP A 215 -32.01 -13.01 -3.10
CA ASP A 215 -31.46 -14.28 -3.58
C ASP A 215 -30.10 -14.56 -2.91
N PRO A 216 -29.76 -15.84 -2.68
CA PRO A 216 -28.86 -16.27 -1.62
C PRO A 216 -27.42 -16.41 -2.10
N ALA A 217 -26.53 -16.45 -1.11
CA ALA A 217 -25.09 -16.63 -1.24
C ALA A 217 -24.68 -17.74 -2.24
N GLU A 218 -24.13 -17.34 -3.40
CA GLU A 218 -23.34 -18.23 -4.24
C GLU A 218 -22.00 -18.53 -3.55
N LYS A 219 -21.91 -19.75 -3.02
CA LYS A 219 -20.65 -20.34 -2.57
C LYS A 219 -19.73 -20.56 -3.78
N ASN A 220 -18.57 -19.94 -3.71
CA ASN A 220 -17.46 -20.06 -4.66
C ASN A 220 -17.13 -21.55 -4.97
N PRO A 221 -17.15 -22.00 -6.24
CA PRO A 221 -17.02 -23.41 -6.62
C PRO A 221 -15.62 -24.02 -6.42
N ARG A 222 -14.71 -23.36 -5.69
CA ARG A 222 -13.32 -23.80 -5.52
C ARG A 222 -13.10 -24.80 -4.37
N PHE A 223 -14.08 -25.03 -3.52
CA PHE A 223 -14.02 -26.03 -2.44
C PHE A 223 -15.05 -27.13 -2.71
N ARG A 224 -14.67 -28.11 -3.54
CA ARG A 224 -15.42 -29.35 -3.69
C ARG A 224 -14.78 -30.36 -2.74
N GLU A 225 -15.44 -30.61 -1.62
CA GLU A 225 -15.12 -31.73 -0.72
C GLU A 225 -15.19 -33.03 -1.52
N LYS A 226 -14.10 -33.81 -1.50
CA LYS A 226 -14.11 -35.21 -1.91
C LYS A 226 -14.36 -36.05 -0.66
N GLY A 227 -15.60 -36.51 -0.50
CA GLY A 227 -15.96 -37.66 0.31
C GLY A 227 -16.72 -38.64 -0.60
N ASP A 228 -16.15 -39.82 -0.78
CA ASP A 228 -16.75 -41.10 -1.21
C ASP A 228 -15.62 -42.11 -0.94
N SER A 229 -15.64 -42.79 0.22
CA SER A 229 -16.31 -44.08 0.48
C SER A 229 -15.74 -45.21 -0.38
N ASP A 230 -15.06 -46.17 0.26
CA ASP A 230 -15.17 -47.59 -0.05
C ASP A 230 -14.73 -48.37 1.20
N GLU A 231 -15.69 -49.07 1.78
CA GLU A 231 -15.57 -50.08 2.82
C GLU A 231 -14.86 -51.32 2.26
N GLU A 232 -14.02 -51.99 3.05
CA GLU A 232 -14.08 -53.44 3.23
C GLU A 232 -13.17 -53.89 4.38
N GLU A 233 -13.80 -54.57 5.34
CA GLU A 233 -13.24 -55.28 6.50
C GLU A 233 -12.42 -56.50 6.07
N ASP A 234 -11.54 -56.96 6.98
CA ASP A 234 -11.27 -58.37 7.33
C ASP A 234 -9.80 -58.60 7.74
N ASP A 235 -9.58 -58.37 9.04
CA ASP A 235 -9.15 -59.34 10.05
C ASP A 235 -7.98 -60.33 9.84
N TYR A 236 -7.34 -60.61 10.98
CA TYR A 236 -6.49 -61.74 11.36
C TYR A 236 -4.94 -61.68 11.34
N ASP A 237 -4.46 -61.60 12.58
CA ASP A 237 -3.16 -61.90 13.21
C ASP A 237 -2.45 -63.19 12.74
N GLY A 238 -1.11 -63.14 12.66
CA GLY A 238 -0.29 -64.27 12.23
C GLY A 238 1.23 -64.11 12.35
N LYS A 239 1.75 -64.13 13.58
CA LYS A 239 2.99 -64.82 14.00
C LYS A 239 4.34 -64.56 13.27
N ARG A 240 5.27 -63.97 14.05
CA ARG A 240 6.63 -64.48 14.39
C ARG A 240 7.54 -65.08 13.29
N ARG A 241 8.69 -64.41 13.06
CA ARG A 241 10.10 -64.88 13.15
C ARG A 241 10.98 -64.37 11.99
N ARG A 242 12.01 -63.60 12.34
CA ARG A 242 13.42 -63.86 12.00
C ARG A 242 14.29 -63.40 13.16
#